data_AF-A0A6N7QQH5-F1
#
_entry.id   AF-A0A6N7QQH5-F1
#
_cell.length_a   1.000
_cell.length_b   1.000
_cell.length_c   1.000
_cell.angle_alpha   90.00
_cell.angle_beta   90.00
_cell.angle_gamma   90.00
#
_symmetry.space_group_name_H-M   'P 1'
#
loop_
_entity.id
_entity.type
_entity.pdbx_description
1 polymer ?
#
loop_
_entity_poly.entity_id
_entity_poly.type
_entity_poly.pdbx_seq_one_letter_code
_entity_poly.pdbx_strand_id
1 'polypeptide(L)'
;MGDLALKRIAVIGSRDFDDYGKLESVLEPHLPAVLVSGGARGADALAERLAGERGLTIDVIPADWQRYGRGAGPIRNKQIVESADLVIAFWDGKSRGTRSALAHADKVGVPVEVHHPDGSVTD
;
A
#
# COMPACT_ATOMS: atom_id res chain seq x y z
N MET A 1 -21.94 -21.81 -4.06
CA MET A 1 -21.35 -20.88 -5.04
C MET A 1 -20.50 -19.94 -4.21
N GLY A 2 -19.22 -20.25 -4.06
CA GLY A 2 -18.34 -19.53 -3.13
C GLY A 2 -18.22 -18.08 -3.57
N ASP A 3 -18.44 -17.17 -2.63
CA ASP A 3 -18.12 -15.76 -2.79
C ASP A 3 -16.64 -15.67 -3.21
N LEU A 4 -16.37 -15.27 -4.45
CA LEU A 4 -15.01 -14.98 -4.88
C LEU A 4 -14.66 -13.64 -4.24
N ALA A 5 -14.24 -13.69 -2.98
CA ALA A 5 -13.77 -12.52 -2.26
C ALA A 5 -12.71 -11.84 -3.13
N LEU A 6 -12.92 -10.56 -3.44
CA LEU A 6 -11.96 -9.78 -4.20
C LEU A 6 -10.62 -9.76 -3.46
N LYS A 7 -9.53 -9.87 -4.22
CA LYS A 7 -8.18 -9.78 -3.69
C LYS A 7 -8.00 -8.45 -2.97
N ARG A 8 -7.30 -8.47 -1.84
CA ARG A 8 -6.96 -7.28 -1.04
C ARG A 8 -5.54 -6.85 -1.36
N ILE A 9 -5.36 -5.62 -1.82
CA ILE A 9 -4.06 -5.11 -2.28
C ILE A 9 -3.66 -3.92 -1.42
N ALA A 10 -2.62 -4.08 -0.63
CA ALA A 10 -2.02 -2.98 0.11
C ALA A 10 -1.24 -2.08 -0.85
N VAL A 11 -1.62 -0.81 -0.91
CA VAL A 11 -0.89 0.23 -1.64
C VAL A 11 -0.19 1.12 -0.63
N ILE A 12 1.14 1.05 -0.63
CA ILE A 12 2.00 1.82 0.28
C ILE A 12 3.09 2.53 -0.51
N GLY A 13 3.69 3.55 0.06
CA GLY A 13 4.84 4.17 -0.58
C GLY A 13 5.50 5.30 0.18
N SER A 14 6.49 5.90 -0.46
CA SER A 14 7.16 7.09 0.03
C SER A 14 6.22 8.29 -0.02
N ARG A 15 6.31 9.20 0.96
CA ARG A 15 5.41 10.34 1.09
C ARG A 15 5.54 11.39 0.00
N ASP A 16 6.64 11.33 -0.73
CA ASP A 16 6.99 12.24 -1.82
C ASP A 16 6.74 11.60 -3.21
N PHE A 17 6.18 10.38 -3.25
CA PHE A 17 5.74 9.76 -4.50
C PHE A 17 4.48 10.45 -5.03
N ASP A 18 4.52 10.98 -6.25
CA ASP A 18 3.43 11.77 -6.85
C ASP A 18 3.04 11.32 -8.27
N ASP A 19 3.62 10.24 -8.78
CA ASP A 19 3.35 9.72 -10.12
C ASP A 19 2.07 8.88 -10.17
N TYR A 20 0.94 9.57 -10.39
CA TYR A 20 -0.38 8.94 -10.52
C TYR A 20 -0.45 7.96 -11.71
N GLY A 21 0.13 8.31 -12.86
CA GLY A 21 0.07 7.46 -14.06
C GLY A 21 0.82 6.15 -13.87
N LYS A 22 1.94 6.19 -13.16
CA LYS A 22 2.65 4.98 -12.76
C LYS A 22 1.84 4.15 -11.77
N LEU A 23 1.23 4.78 -10.76
CA LEU A 23 0.40 4.04 -9.79
C LEU A 23 -0.78 3.35 -10.47
N GLU A 24 -1.48 4.05 -11.35
CA GLU A 24 -2.59 3.51 -12.12
C GLU A 24 -2.14 2.34 -13.01
N SER A 25 -1.08 2.52 -13.79
CA SER A 25 -0.60 1.47 -14.70
C SER A 25 -0.09 0.22 -13.99
N VAL A 26 0.51 0.37 -12.81
CA VAL A 26 0.91 -0.76 -11.95
C VAL A 26 -0.31 -1.45 -11.35
N LEU A 27 -1.35 -0.72 -10.95
CA LEU A 27 -2.52 -1.33 -10.33
C LEU A 27 -3.47 -1.98 -11.34
N GLU A 28 -3.53 -1.48 -12.59
CA GLU A 28 -4.44 -1.96 -13.65
C GLU A 28 -4.54 -3.49 -13.76
N PRO A 29 -3.43 -4.26 -13.78
CA PRO A 29 -3.49 -5.71 -13.96
C PRO A 29 -4.08 -6.46 -12.76
N HIS A 30 -4.20 -5.81 -11.60
CA HIS A 30 -4.71 -6.41 -10.39
C HIS A 30 -6.16 -6.02 -10.05
N LEU A 31 -6.77 -5.12 -10.84
CA LEU A 31 -8.14 -4.66 -10.63
C LEU A 31 -9.15 -5.57 -11.34
N PRO A 32 -10.37 -5.75 -10.79
CA PRO A 32 -10.88 -5.15 -9.55
C PRO A 32 -10.32 -5.81 -8.28
N ALA A 33 -10.03 -4.98 -7.27
CA ALA A 33 -9.53 -5.40 -5.97
C ALA A 33 -10.06 -4.47 -4.86
N VAL A 34 -9.98 -4.93 -3.61
CA VAL A 34 -10.11 -4.03 -2.45
C VAL A 34 -8.74 -3.46 -2.17
N LEU A 35 -8.60 -2.14 -2.26
CA LEU A 35 -7.35 -1.46 -1.91
C LEU A 35 -7.25 -1.33 -0.39
N VAL A 36 -6.05 -1.43 0.16
CA VAL A 36 -5.75 -1.18 1.57
C VAL A 36 -4.67 -0.12 1.63
N SER A 37 -4.89 0.99 2.32
CA SER A 37 -3.89 2.07 2.44
C SER A 37 -3.72 2.50 3.89
N GLY A 38 -2.70 3.31 4.13
CA GLY A 38 -2.46 3.90 5.43
C GLY A 38 -2.98 5.32 5.61
N GLY A 39 -3.55 5.93 4.58
CA GLY A 39 -4.02 7.32 4.62
C GLY A 39 -2.89 8.35 4.73
N ALA A 40 -1.67 8.01 4.32
CA ALA A 40 -0.58 8.98 4.24
C ALA A 40 -0.65 9.83 2.96
N ARG A 41 0.22 10.84 2.86
CA ARG A 41 0.49 11.49 1.57
C ARG A 41 1.25 10.54 0.64
N GLY A 42 1.29 10.88 -0.64
CA GLY A 42 2.01 10.15 -1.67
C GLY A 42 1.18 8.99 -2.20
N ALA A 43 1.76 7.80 -2.28
CA ALA A 43 1.10 6.60 -2.83
C ALA A 43 -0.28 6.31 -2.20
N ASP A 44 -0.40 6.39 -0.87
CA ASP A 44 -1.67 6.17 -0.17
C ASP A 44 -2.78 7.13 -0.64
N ALA A 45 -2.49 8.43 -0.77
CA ALA A 45 -3.45 9.44 -1.25
C ALA A 45 -3.80 9.25 -2.73
N LEU A 46 -2.85 8.82 -3.55
CA LEU A 46 -3.08 8.50 -4.96
C LEU A 46 -3.93 7.24 -5.12
N ALA A 47 -3.78 6.25 -4.23
CA ALA A 47 -4.63 5.06 -4.20
C ALA A 47 -6.08 5.39 -3.82
N GLU A 48 -6.27 6.27 -2.83
CA GLU A 48 -7.60 6.80 -2.48
C GLU A 48 -8.25 7.54 -3.64
N ARG A 49 -7.47 8.35 -4.36
CA ARG A 49 -7.94 9.02 -5.58
C ARG A 49 -8.36 8.02 -6.65
N LEU A 50 -7.52 7.04 -6.97
CA LEU A 50 -7.83 6.01 -7.97
C LEU A 50 -9.10 5.23 -7.60
N ALA A 51 -9.23 4.86 -6.32
CA ALA A 51 -10.41 4.17 -5.83
C ALA A 51 -11.68 4.99 -6.03
N GLY A 52 -11.64 6.29 -5.71
CA GLY A 52 -12.75 7.20 -5.93
C GLY A 52 -13.10 7.37 -7.41
N GLU A 53 -12.10 7.53 -8.28
CA GLU A 53 -12.29 7.70 -9.72
C GLU A 53 -12.86 6.44 -10.40
N ARG A 54 -12.46 5.25 -9.92
CA ARG A 54 -12.85 3.96 -10.51
C ARG A 54 -13.97 3.22 -9.76
N GLY A 55 -14.50 3.80 -8.68
CA GLY A 55 -15.55 3.18 -7.86
C GLY A 55 -15.09 1.91 -7.14
N LEU A 56 -13.80 1.81 -6.80
CA LEU A 56 -13.23 0.67 -6.08
C LEU A 56 -13.46 0.81 -4.57
N THR A 57 -13.48 -0.32 -3.87
CA THR A 57 -13.46 -0.32 -2.40
C THR A 57 -12.04 -0.05 -1.91
N ILE A 58 -11.89 0.84 -0.93
CA ILE A 58 -10.62 1.10 -0.27
C ILE A 58 -10.78 1.15 1.26
N ASP A 59 -9.95 0.37 1.95
CA ASP A 59 -9.87 0.33 3.40
C ASP A 59 -8.64 1.14 3.86
N VAL A 60 -8.90 2.30 4.47
CA VAL A 60 -7.83 3.17 4.99
C VAL A 60 -7.60 2.86 6.47
N ILE A 61 -6.38 2.46 6.81
CA ILE A 61 -5.94 2.15 8.18
C ILE A 61 -5.05 3.31 8.68
N PRO A 62 -5.59 4.32 9.37
CA PRO A 62 -4.82 5.45 9.86
C PRO A 62 -3.93 5.06 11.05
N ALA A 63 -2.83 5.78 11.22
CA ALA A 63 -1.97 5.60 12.39
C ALA A 63 -2.60 6.28 13.63
N ASP A 64 -2.85 5.50 14.68
CA ASP A 64 -3.40 6.00 15.96
C ASP A 64 -2.29 6.60 16.84
N TRP A 65 -1.90 7.84 16.50
CA TRP A 65 -0.86 8.60 17.21
C TRP A 65 -1.26 8.94 18.64
N GLN A 66 -2.56 9.13 18.91
CA GLN A 66 -3.05 9.47 20.25
C GLN A 66 -2.83 8.30 21.21
N ARG A 67 -3.09 7.07 20.77
CA ARG A 67 -2.96 5.88 21.60
C ARG A 67 -1.54 5.35 21.71
N TYR A 68 -0.80 5.32 20.60
CA TYR A 68 0.48 4.60 20.54
C TYR A 68 1.71 5.51 20.38
N GLY A 69 1.53 6.82 20.24
CA GLY A 69 2.61 7.78 20.06
C GLY A 69 3.53 7.35 18.91
N ARG A 70 4.85 7.29 19.17
CA ARG A 70 5.87 6.92 18.17
C ARG A 70 5.70 5.51 17.59
N GLY A 71 4.99 4.62 18.30
CA GLY A 71 4.70 3.26 17.85
C GLY A 71 3.54 3.16 16.85
N ALA A 72 2.74 4.22 16.68
CA ALA A 72 1.54 4.19 15.86
C ALA A 72 1.82 3.83 14.40
N GLY A 73 2.85 4.44 13.79
CA GLY A 73 3.23 4.15 12.40
C GLY A 73 3.61 2.68 12.18
N PRO A 74 4.56 2.12 12.93
CA PRO A 74 4.91 0.70 12.82
C PRO A 74 3.74 -0.25 13.09
N ILE A 75 2.88 0.02 14.07
CA ILE A 75 1.68 -0.80 14.35
C ILE A 75 0.75 -0.79 13.14
N ARG A 76 0.42 0.40 12.65
CA ARG A 76 -0.40 0.60 11.45
C ARG A 76 0.18 -0.13 10.24
N ASN A 77 1.49 -0.03 10.01
CA ASN A 77 2.14 -0.72 8.89
C ASN A 77 1.95 -2.24 8.93
N LYS A 78 1.98 -2.85 10.12
CA LYS A 78 1.70 -4.28 10.28
C LYS A 78 0.25 -4.60 9.94
N GLN A 79 -0.68 -3.77 10.43
CA GLN A 79 -2.11 -3.94 10.17
C GLN A 79 -2.45 -3.86 8.67
N ILE A 80 -1.80 -2.96 7.91
CA ILE A 80 -1.95 -2.90 6.45
C ILE A 80 -1.53 -4.23 5.81
N VAL A 81 -0.31 -4.69 6.11
CA VAL A 81 0.26 -5.90 5.51
C VAL A 81 -0.56 -7.13 5.86
N GLU A 82 -0.97 -7.27 7.12
CA GLU A 82 -1.78 -8.41 7.59
C GLU A 82 -3.21 -8.39 7.03
N SER A 83 -3.66 -7.27 6.48
CA SER A 83 -4.99 -7.12 5.85
C SER A 83 -4.96 -7.32 4.33
N ALA A 84 -3.82 -7.69 3.73
CA ALA A 84 -3.66 -7.76 2.28
C ALA A 84 -3.11 -9.11 1.81
N ASP A 85 -3.52 -9.51 0.60
CA ASP A 85 -3.02 -10.68 -0.11
C ASP A 85 -1.78 -10.36 -0.96
N LEU A 86 -1.52 -9.08 -1.22
CA LEU A 86 -0.39 -8.55 -1.98
C LEU A 86 -0.07 -7.14 -1.48
N VAL A 87 1.21 -6.81 -1.35
CA VAL A 87 1.69 -5.46 -1.08
C VAL A 87 2.34 -4.88 -2.34
N ILE A 88 1.81 -3.77 -2.85
CA ILE A 88 2.43 -2.98 -3.91
C ILE A 88 3.03 -1.73 -3.27
N ALA A 89 4.36 -1.62 -3.35
CA ALA A 89 5.13 -0.58 -2.69
C ALA A 89 5.80 0.36 -3.69
N PHE A 90 5.37 1.63 -3.69
CA PHE A 90 6.03 2.70 -4.43
C PHE A 90 7.13 3.32 -3.57
N TRP A 91 8.34 2.77 -3.65
CA TRP A 91 9.40 3.04 -2.68
C TRP A 91 10.60 3.75 -3.31
N ASP A 92 11.10 4.80 -2.64
CA ASP A 92 12.31 5.55 -3.04
C ASP A 92 13.64 4.92 -2.54
N GLY A 93 13.58 3.72 -1.96
CA GLY A 93 14.72 3.07 -1.31
C GLY A 93 15.14 3.68 0.04
N LYS A 94 14.52 4.80 0.47
CA LYS A 94 14.94 5.57 1.65
C LYS A 94 13.87 5.66 2.73
N SER A 95 12.58 5.65 2.36
CA SER A 95 11.46 5.77 3.28
C SER A 95 11.50 4.67 4.34
N ARG A 96 11.75 5.07 5.58
CA ARG A 96 11.78 4.17 6.76
C ARG A 96 10.41 3.54 7.02
N GLY A 97 9.34 4.29 6.74
CA GLY A 97 7.97 3.80 6.91
C GLY A 97 7.68 2.65 5.96
N THR A 98 7.99 2.83 4.68
CA THR A 98 7.80 1.81 3.64
C THR A 98 8.68 0.60 3.91
N ARG A 99 9.97 0.80 4.21
CA ARG A 99 10.88 -0.28 4.61
C ARG A 99 10.35 -1.12 5.78
N SER A 100 9.74 -0.48 6.78
CA SER A 100 9.16 -1.18 7.92
C SER A 100 7.96 -2.05 7.55
N ALA A 101 7.16 -1.66 6.57
CA ALA A 101 6.06 -2.48 6.07
C ALA A 101 6.59 -3.66 5.23
N LEU A 102 7.55 -3.39 4.32
CA LEU A 102 8.20 -4.41 3.50
C LEU A 102 8.87 -5.51 4.34
N ALA A 103 9.62 -5.12 5.38
CA ALA A 103 10.25 -6.06 6.31
C ALA A 103 9.23 -6.91 7.10
N HIS A 104 8.02 -6.38 7.36
CA HIS A 104 6.96 -7.16 7.99
C HIS A 104 6.30 -8.12 7.00
N ALA A 105 6.07 -7.69 5.76
CA ALA A 105 5.52 -8.52 4.70
C ALA A 105 6.39 -9.77 4.44
N ASP A 106 7.70 -9.57 4.32
CA ASP A 106 8.68 -10.67 4.24
C ASP A 106 8.55 -11.64 5.43
N LYS A 107 8.46 -11.10 6.65
CA LYS A 107 8.32 -11.90 7.87
C LYS A 107 7.05 -12.74 7.90
N VAL A 108 5.92 -12.23 7.40
CA VAL A 108 4.63 -12.92 7.42
C VAL A 108 4.29 -13.67 6.13
N GLY A 109 5.19 -13.63 5.13
CA GLY A 109 5.02 -14.33 3.86
C GLY A 109 3.98 -13.70 2.93
N VAL A 110 3.66 -12.42 3.09
CA VAL A 110 2.79 -11.70 2.15
C VAL A 110 3.62 -11.26 0.95
N PRO A 111 3.24 -11.60 -0.30
CA PRO A 111 4.01 -11.24 -1.47
C PRO A 111 4.09 -9.71 -1.63
N VAL A 112 5.21 -9.26 -2.20
CA VAL A 112 5.54 -7.84 -2.37
C VAL A 112 5.96 -7.58 -3.81
N GLU A 113 5.45 -6.49 -4.38
CA GLU A 113 5.96 -5.88 -5.61
C GLU A 113 6.48 -4.47 -5.28
N VAL A 114 7.73 -4.18 -5.64
CA VAL A 114 8.37 -2.88 -5.35
C VAL A 114 8.61 -2.12 -6.64
N HIS A 115 8.12 -0.88 -6.71
CA HIS A 115 8.30 0.02 -7.84
C HIS A 115 9.01 1.30 -7.40
N HIS A 116 10.17 1.59 -7.98
CA HIS A 116 10.94 2.78 -7.64
C HIS A 116 10.49 3.99 -8.47
N PRO A 117 10.42 5.21 -7.92
CA PRO A 117 9.97 6.40 -8.64
C PRO A 117 10.83 6.76 -9.86
N ASP A 118 12.06 6.25 -9.97
CA ASP A 118 12.95 6.46 -11.12
C ASP A 118 12.69 5.51 -12.31
N GLY A 119 11.67 4.64 -12.21
CA GLY A 119 11.37 3.68 -13.27
C GLY A 119 12.11 2.35 -13.15
N SER A 120 13.00 2.19 -12.19
CA SER A 120 13.60 0.88 -11.92
C SER A 120 12.60 -0.04 -11.22
N VAL A 121 12.49 -1.27 -11.71
CA VAL A 121 11.89 -2.40 -10.99
C VAL A 121 13.07 -3.23 -10.51
N THR A 122 13.13 -3.52 -9.22
CA THR A 122 14.12 -4.47 -8.69
C THR A 122 13.45 -5.83 -8.57
N ASP A 123 13.96 -6.79 -9.34
CA ASP A 123 13.63 -8.23 -9.24
C ASP A 123 13.90 -8.80 -7.83
#